data_AF-A0A5J4XRS9-F1
#
_entry.id   AF-A0A5J4XRS9-F1
#
_cell.length_a   1.000
_cell.length_b   1.000
_cell.length_c   1.000
_cell.angle_alpha   90.00
_cell.angle_beta   90.00
_cell.angle_gamma   90.00
#
_symmetry.space_group_name_H-M   'P 1'
#
loop_
_entity.id
_entity.type
_entity.pdbx_description
1 polymer ?
#
loop_
_entity_poly.entity_id
_entity_poly.type
_entity_poly.pdbx_seq_one_letter_code
_entity_poly.pdbx_strand_id
1 'polypeptide(L)'
;MLLVNGQGLGQLHRLPPCQAVHHEHPGMTSPAHVNIHLSRKALKQRQYRPSHKRRSTQMKAAPAIEKEEVVDRAPATLCKEDASSNESMRVKFEQAVRHAQDEICKAVSDMDGKQFHEDAWTRPGGGGGVSRVLQGGNVWEKAGVNVSVVYGSMPPEAYRAATGTTKNLGKENGAQDRVPFFACGISSVMHPHNPFAPTMHFNYRYFETEEWNGIPSQWWFGGGTDITPSYVNAEDLKHFHGSYKAVCEKHDPEYWPKFKKWCDDYFVIKHRNNERRGCGGIFFDDLNDKDADTIFSFSQDCQKAVVDSYLPIVAQHKDDKFTEEQKHWQQMRRGRYVEFNLVYDRGTTFGLKTGGRIESILMSLPLTSRWEYNVQPEAGSPEADLLDACLSPREWA
;
A
#
# COMPACT_ATOMS: atom_id res chain seq x y z
N MET A 1 52.95 6.34 -25.43
CA MET A 1 54.08 5.58 -26.00
C MET A 1 53.50 4.24 -26.44
N LEU A 2 53.35 3.85 -27.71
CA LEU A 2 53.53 4.48 -29.05
C LEU A 2 52.29 4.05 -29.88
N LEU A 3 51.53 4.96 -30.51
CA LEU A 3 51.66 5.41 -31.92
C LEU A 3 51.56 4.31 -33.00
N VAL A 4 50.45 4.30 -33.75
CA VAL A 4 50.41 4.10 -35.21
C VAL A 4 49.41 5.12 -35.80
N ASN A 5 49.82 5.89 -36.81
CA ASN A 5 49.00 6.89 -37.53
C ASN A 5 48.19 6.22 -38.65
N GLY A 6 46.98 6.70 -39.01
CA GLY A 6 46.74 7.76 -40.02
C GLY A 6 46.36 7.13 -41.38
N GLN A 7 45.52 7.67 -42.26
CA GLN A 7 44.86 8.98 -42.43
C GLN A 7 43.46 8.78 -43.09
N GLY A 8 42.60 9.81 -43.13
CA GLY A 8 41.44 9.82 -44.05
C GLY A 8 40.29 10.77 -43.65
N LEU A 9 40.23 11.95 -44.26
CA LEU A 9 39.12 12.91 -44.14
C LEU A 9 37.97 12.55 -45.11
N GLY A 10 36.70 12.73 -44.73
CA GLY A 10 35.60 12.62 -45.69
C GLY A 10 34.16 12.69 -45.14
N GLN A 11 33.60 13.91 -45.10
CA GLN A 11 32.17 14.28 -45.26
C GLN A 11 31.06 13.59 -44.43
N LEU A 12 30.25 14.42 -43.76
CA LEU A 12 28.95 14.04 -43.19
C LEU A 12 27.94 13.73 -44.32
N HIS A 13 27.32 12.56 -44.30
CA HIS A 13 26.07 12.29 -45.01
C HIS A 13 24.87 12.34 -44.06
N ARG A 14 23.89 13.19 -44.38
CA ARG A 14 22.57 13.19 -43.74
C ARG A 14 21.73 12.05 -44.33
N LEU A 15 21.02 11.31 -43.47
CA LEU A 15 20.00 10.35 -43.90
C LEU A 15 18.73 11.11 -44.35
N PRO A 16 18.01 10.63 -45.39
CA PRO A 16 16.80 11.27 -45.89
C PRO A 16 15.55 10.90 -45.05
N PRO A 17 14.51 11.75 -45.04
CA PRO A 17 13.25 11.46 -44.34
C PRO A 17 12.35 10.49 -45.13
N CYS A 18 11.68 9.59 -44.41
CA CYS A 18 10.70 8.67 -45.00
C CYS A 18 9.49 9.40 -45.58
N GLN A 19 9.08 9.01 -46.79
CA GLN A 19 7.83 9.46 -47.42
C GLN A 19 6.66 8.59 -46.92
N ALA A 20 5.54 9.24 -46.58
CA ALA A 20 4.27 8.55 -46.34
C ALA A 20 3.57 8.30 -47.68
N VAL A 21 3.16 7.05 -47.94
CA VAL A 21 2.45 6.67 -49.15
C VAL A 21 0.95 6.83 -48.92
N HIS A 22 0.30 7.73 -49.66
CA HIS A 22 -1.15 7.82 -49.74
C HIS A 22 -1.69 6.90 -50.84
N HIS A 23 -2.60 6.00 -50.48
CA HIS A 23 -3.46 5.31 -51.43
C HIS A 23 -4.82 6.04 -51.52
N GLU A 24 -5.24 6.38 -52.74
CA GLU A 24 -6.61 6.82 -53.04
C GLU A 24 -7.39 5.69 -53.73
N HIS A 25 -8.67 5.52 -53.37
CA HIS A 25 -9.77 5.30 -54.32
C HIS A 25 -11.14 5.45 -53.62
N PRO A 26 -12.26 5.65 -54.37
CA PRO A 26 -13.20 6.71 -53.99
C PRO A 26 -14.60 6.23 -53.57
N GLY A 27 -15.33 7.15 -52.92
CA GLY A 27 -16.78 7.26 -53.05
C GLY A 27 -17.59 7.13 -51.77
N MET A 28 -18.21 8.23 -51.31
CA MET A 28 -19.62 8.28 -50.89
C MET A 28 -20.10 9.73 -50.69
N THR A 29 -21.41 9.91 -50.60
CA THR A 29 -22.16 11.15 -50.91
C THR A 29 -22.51 12.02 -49.69
N SER A 30 -22.62 13.33 -49.92
CA SER A 30 -23.21 14.35 -49.02
C SER A 30 -24.72 14.09 -48.80
N PRO A 31 -25.32 14.40 -47.63
CA PRO A 31 -25.75 15.77 -47.28
C PRO A 31 -25.47 16.12 -45.78
N ALA A 32 -25.75 17.29 -45.19
CA ALA A 32 -26.44 18.52 -45.61
C ALA A 32 -25.85 19.77 -44.88
N HIS A 33 -26.39 20.98 -45.12
CA HIS A 33 -26.18 22.18 -44.29
C HIS A 33 -27.50 22.62 -43.61
N VAL A 34 -27.42 23.03 -42.33
CA VAL A 34 -28.45 23.83 -41.66
C VAL A 34 -27.78 25.05 -41.01
N ASN A 35 -28.27 26.24 -41.37
CA ASN A 35 -27.79 27.53 -40.85
C ASN A 35 -28.75 28.04 -39.75
N ILE A 36 -28.23 28.54 -38.63
CA ILE A 36 -29.02 29.29 -37.65
C ILE A 36 -28.29 30.59 -37.29
N HIS A 37 -29.01 31.72 -37.40
CA HIS A 37 -28.49 33.06 -37.18
C HIS A 37 -28.17 33.37 -35.71
N LEU A 38 -27.08 34.11 -35.47
CA LEU A 38 -26.81 34.80 -34.20
C LEU A 38 -27.09 36.30 -34.34
N SER A 39 -28.01 36.81 -33.54
CA SER A 39 -28.43 38.21 -33.50
C SER A 39 -27.47 39.08 -32.68
N ARG A 40 -27.03 40.22 -33.24
CA ARG A 40 -26.22 41.23 -32.53
C ARG A 40 -27.12 42.16 -31.71
N LYS A 41 -26.99 42.18 -30.37
CA LYS A 41 -27.45 43.33 -29.54
C LYS A 41 -26.46 43.70 -28.43
N ALA A 42 -25.98 44.95 -28.54
CA ALA A 42 -25.56 45.91 -27.51
C ALA A 42 -24.56 45.48 -26.40
N LEU A 43 -23.38 46.10 -26.45
CA LEU A 43 -22.49 46.22 -25.28
C LEU A 43 -23.14 47.02 -24.15
N LYS A 44 -22.90 46.59 -22.90
CA LYS A 44 -22.71 47.50 -21.76
C LYS A 44 -21.47 47.07 -20.99
N GLN A 45 -20.42 47.89 -21.02
CA GLN A 45 -19.25 47.70 -20.17
C GLN A 45 -19.66 47.86 -18.70
N ARG A 46 -19.53 46.80 -17.91
CA ARG A 46 -19.71 46.85 -16.46
C ARG A 46 -18.31 46.78 -15.83
N GLN A 47 -17.79 47.92 -15.36
CA GLN A 47 -16.50 47.97 -14.68
C GLN A 47 -16.50 47.03 -13.47
N TYR A 48 -15.60 46.04 -13.47
CA TYR A 48 -15.42 45.13 -12.36
C TYR A 48 -14.53 45.79 -11.30
N ARG A 49 -15.11 46.17 -10.14
CA ARG A 49 -14.34 46.56 -8.96
C ARG A 49 -13.87 45.29 -8.23
N PRO A 50 -12.56 45.10 -7.98
CA PRO A 50 -12.07 43.94 -7.23
C PRO A 50 -12.26 44.15 -5.72
N SER A 51 -13.44 43.78 -5.19
CA SER A 51 -13.67 43.70 -3.75
C SER A 51 -13.48 42.27 -3.25
N HIS A 52 -12.25 41.92 -2.87
CA HIS A 52 -11.90 41.27 -1.60
C HIS A 52 -10.44 40.80 -1.64
N LYS A 53 -9.66 41.16 -0.62
CA LYS A 53 -8.34 40.58 -0.38
C LYS A 53 -8.49 39.09 -0.13
N ARG A 54 -8.11 38.24 -1.09
CA ARG A 54 -7.82 36.82 -0.77
C ARG A 54 -6.68 36.82 0.24
N ARG A 55 -6.99 36.54 1.51
CA ARG A 55 -5.96 36.09 2.45
C ARG A 55 -5.41 34.78 1.89
N SER A 56 -4.19 34.81 1.39
CA SER A 56 -3.42 33.58 1.22
C SER A 56 -3.13 33.05 2.62
N THR A 57 -3.98 32.15 3.10
CA THR A 57 -3.57 31.19 4.11
C THR A 57 -2.48 30.34 3.48
N GLN A 58 -1.23 30.80 3.60
CA GLN A 58 -0.10 29.87 3.63
C GLN A 58 -0.45 28.87 4.73
N MET A 59 -0.78 27.64 4.32
CA MET A 59 -0.65 26.52 5.24
C MET A 59 0.81 26.52 5.65
N LYS A 60 1.08 26.87 6.92
CA LYS A 60 2.39 26.58 7.49
C LYS A 60 2.60 25.09 7.28
N ALA A 61 3.77 24.70 6.74
CA ALA A 61 4.15 23.31 6.78
C ALA A 61 4.02 22.82 8.23
N ALA A 62 3.43 21.65 8.42
CA ALA A 62 3.51 20.99 9.72
C ALA A 62 5.01 20.92 10.10
N PRO A 63 5.38 21.10 11.39
CA PRO A 63 6.75 20.87 11.81
C PRO A 63 7.16 19.49 11.31
N ALA A 64 8.21 19.43 10.49
CA ALA A 64 8.64 18.19 9.88
C ALA A 64 8.97 17.21 11.00
N ILE A 65 8.45 15.98 10.92
CA ILE A 65 8.90 14.93 11.83
C ILE A 65 10.41 14.80 11.66
N GLU A 66 11.12 14.75 12.78
CA GLU A 66 12.58 14.69 12.79
C GLU A 66 13.06 13.48 12.01
N LYS A 67 14.15 13.69 11.26
CA LYS A 67 14.71 12.67 10.38
C LYS A 67 15.17 11.47 11.21
N GLU A 68 14.88 10.26 10.74
CA GLU A 68 15.41 9.04 11.34
C GLU A 68 16.93 8.97 11.35
N GLU A 69 17.46 8.34 12.40
CA GLU A 69 18.85 7.97 12.56
C GLU A 69 18.97 6.45 12.37
N VAL A 70 19.89 6.01 11.52
CA VAL A 70 20.18 4.57 11.32
C VAL A 70 21.05 4.09 12.48
N VAL A 71 20.75 2.91 13.01
CA VAL A 71 21.47 2.28 14.12
C VAL A 71 21.93 0.88 13.73
N ASP A 72 23.12 0.46 14.17
CA ASP A 72 23.71 -0.84 13.82
C ASP A 72 22.84 -2.04 14.25
N ARG A 73 22.04 -1.86 15.31
CA ARG A 73 21.08 -2.85 15.80
C ARG A 73 19.93 -2.14 16.50
N ALA A 74 18.71 -2.65 16.30
CA ALA A 74 17.55 -2.17 17.02
C ALA A 74 17.70 -2.38 18.54
N PRO A 75 17.26 -1.42 19.38
CA PRO A 75 17.24 -1.61 20.83
C PRO A 75 16.26 -2.74 21.21
N ALA A 76 16.48 -3.31 22.41
CA ALA A 76 15.70 -4.44 22.93
C ALA A 76 14.19 -4.16 23.02
N THR A 77 13.83 -2.89 23.26
CA THR A 77 12.50 -2.33 23.04
C THR A 77 12.67 -0.95 22.38
N LEU A 78 11.73 -0.59 21.50
CA LEU A 78 11.59 0.74 20.93
C LEU A 78 10.55 1.56 21.69
N CYS A 79 9.74 0.95 22.57
CA CYS A 79 8.89 1.66 23.52
C CYS A 79 9.72 2.58 24.42
N LYS A 80 9.08 3.62 24.99
CA LYS A 80 9.72 4.48 25.98
C LYS A 80 10.10 3.70 27.25
N GLU A 81 11.15 4.16 27.92
CA GLU A 81 11.62 3.62 29.21
C GLU A 81 10.59 3.75 30.36
N ASP A 82 9.59 4.62 30.21
CA ASP A 82 8.48 4.82 31.16
C ASP A 82 7.30 3.85 30.98
N ALA A 83 7.40 2.88 30.06
CA ALA A 83 6.48 1.76 29.92
C ALA A 83 6.55 0.85 31.17
N SER A 84 5.83 1.23 32.22
CA SER A 84 6.04 0.85 33.61
C SER A 84 5.73 -0.61 33.99
N SER A 85 5.45 -1.48 33.01
CA SER A 85 5.55 -2.93 33.15
C SER A 85 5.70 -3.62 31.80
N ASN A 86 6.30 -4.82 31.81
CA ASN A 86 6.30 -5.75 30.68
C ASN A 86 4.87 -6.25 30.29
N GLU A 87 3.84 -5.84 31.02
CA GLU A 87 2.44 -6.27 30.81
C GLU A 87 1.61 -5.25 30.01
N SER A 88 2.13 -4.05 29.75
CA SER A 88 1.44 -3.03 28.96
C SER A 88 1.18 -3.50 27.51
N MET A 89 0.06 -3.10 26.93
CA MET A 89 -0.28 -3.50 25.55
C MET A 89 0.74 -2.99 24.52
N ARG A 90 1.35 -1.82 24.76
CA ARG A 90 2.49 -1.29 23.98
C ARG A 90 3.62 -2.33 23.86
N VAL A 91 4.06 -2.88 24.98
CA VAL A 91 5.18 -3.84 25.06
C VAL A 91 4.76 -5.22 24.55
N LYS A 92 3.59 -5.73 24.96
CA LYS A 92 3.01 -6.99 24.45
C LYS A 92 2.93 -6.99 22.92
N PHE A 93 2.45 -5.90 22.33
CA PHE A 93 2.31 -5.78 20.88
C PHE A 93 3.65 -5.63 20.17
N GLU A 94 4.60 -4.84 20.69
CA GLU A 94 5.96 -4.75 20.14
C GLU A 94 6.63 -6.13 20.07
N GLN A 95 6.58 -6.89 21.17
CA GLN A 95 7.17 -8.23 21.23
C GLN A 95 6.52 -9.18 20.22
N ALA A 96 5.20 -9.16 20.09
CA ALA A 96 4.47 -9.97 19.13
C ALA A 96 4.87 -9.66 17.68
N VAL A 97 4.90 -8.37 17.29
CA VAL A 97 5.21 -7.98 15.90
C VAL A 97 6.67 -8.23 15.53
N ARG A 98 7.60 -8.10 16.48
CA ARG A 98 9.02 -8.47 16.27
C ARG A 98 9.20 -9.96 16.11
N HIS A 99 8.59 -10.77 16.96
CA HIS A 99 8.62 -12.23 16.83
C HIS A 99 8.01 -12.69 15.50
N ALA A 100 6.87 -12.11 15.09
CA ALA A 100 6.28 -12.36 13.77
C ALA A 100 7.24 -11.95 12.63
N GLN A 101 7.93 -10.81 12.75
CA GLN A 101 8.94 -10.39 11.77
C GLN A 101 10.11 -11.38 11.67
N ASP A 102 10.58 -11.94 12.79
CA ASP A 102 11.63 -12.96 12.83
C ASP A 102 11.19 -14.26 12.15
N GLU A 103 10.05 -14.84 12.56
CA GLU A 103 9.53 -16.09 11.99
C GLU A 103 9.21 -15.97 10.50
N ILE A 104 8.53 -14.88 10.09
CA ILE A 104 8.14 -14.67 8.69
C ILE A 104 9.38 -14.42 7.81
N CYS A 105 10.34 -13.61 8.26
CA CYS A 105 11.58 -13.39 7.50
C CYS A 105 12.40 -14.68 7.39
N LYS A 106 12.48 -15.47 8.47
CA LYS A 106 13.15 -16.76 8.45
C LYS A 106 12.51 -17.71 7.44
N ALA A 107 11.19 -17.91 7.50
CA ALA A 107 10.49 -18.84 6.62
C ALA A 107 10.57 -18.44 5.13
N VAL A 108 10.52 -17.13 4.84
CA VAL A 108 10.75 -16.60 3.49
C VAL A 108 12.20 -16.81 3.04
N SER A 109 13.20 -16.54 3.89
CA SER A 109 14.62 -16.74 3.55
C SER A 109 15.01 -18.20 3.41
N ASP A 110 14.42 -19.12 4.19
CA ASP A 110 14.61 -20.56 4.04
C ASP A 110 14.07 -21.06 2.68
N MET A 111 12.97 -20.48 2.19
CA MET A 111 12.39 -20.82 0.87
C MET A 111 13.10 -20.14 -0.30
N ASP A 112 13.53 -18.88 -0.16
CA ASP A 112 14.24 -18.14 -1.21
C ASP A 112 15.69 -18.61 -1.37
N GLY A 113 16.34 -18.98 -0.26
CA GLY A 113 17.78 -19.22 -0.19
C GLY A 113 18.63 -17.94 -0.09
N LYS A 114 18.01 -16.75 -0.02
CA LYS A 114 18.69 -15.47 0.27
C LYS A 114 18.14 -14.84 1.55
N GLN A 115 19.00 -14.08 2.22
CA GLN A 115 18.70 -13.40 3.48
C GLN A 115 18.11 -12.01 3.23
N PHE A 116 17.24 -11.55 4.13
CA PHE A 116 16.84 -10.15 4.18
C PHE A 116 18.02 -9.25 4.58
N HIS A 117 18.11 -8.07 3.97
CA HIS A 117 18.89 -6.97 4.51
C HIS A 117 18.07 -6.28 5.61
N GLU A 118 18.60 -6.24 6.83
CA GLU A 118 18.03 -5.50 7.95
C GLU A 118 18.61 -4.08 8.04
N ASP A 119 17.73 -3.11 8.26
CA ASP A 119 18.02 -1.69 8.37
C ASP A 119 17.21 -1.13 9.56
N ALA A 120 17.87 -1.02 10.71
CA ALA A 120 17.28 -0.58 11.97
C ALA A 120 17.47 0.93 12.16
N TRP A 121 16.45 1.59 12.70
CA TRP A 121 16.45 3.05 12.84
C TRP A 121 15.68 3.52 14.07
N THR A 122 16.06 4.68 14.58
CA THR A 122 15.39 5.41 15.69
C THR A 122 14.99 6.81 15.22
N ARG A 123 14.15 7.50 16.00
CA ARG A 123 13.79 8.91 15.78
C ARG A 123 13.96 9.70 17.08
N PRO A 124 14.64 10.87 17.06
CA PRO A 124 14.83 11.67 18.27
C PRO A 124 13.48 12.09 18.90
N GLY A 125 12.49 12.44 18.07
CA GLY A 125 11.13 12.76 18.49
C GLY A 125 10.29 11.58 19.02
N GLY A 126 10.84 10.35 19.00
CA GLY A 126 10.24 9.18 19.64
C GLY A 126 10.14 7.94 18.75
N GLY A 127 10.63 6.81 19.28
CA GLY A 127 10.48 5.49 18.68
C GLY A 127 11.48 5.18 17.56
N GLY A 128 11.08 4.32 16.63
CA GLY A 128 11.94 3.79 15.57
C GLY A 128 11.29 2.64 14.79
N GLY A 129 12.12 1.79 14.20
CA GLY A 129 11.67 0.59 13.52
C GLY A 129 12.81 -0.30 13.03
N VAL A 130 12.42 -1.44 12.47
CA VAL A 130 13.30 -2.43 11.83
C VAL A 130 12.72 -2.72 10.46
N SER A 131 13.40 -2.27 9.40
CA SER A 131 13.00 -2.58 8.04
C SER A 131 13.81 -3.76 7.55
N ARG A 132 13.15 -4.84 7.11
CA ARG A 132 13.82 -5.98 6.47
C ARG A 132 13.39 -6.05 5.02
N VAL A 133 14.36 -6.00 4.09
CA VAL A 133 14.11 -6.07 2.65
C VAL A 133 14.97 -7.14 1.99
N LEU A 134 14.32 -8.07 1.28
CA LEU A 134 14.93 -9.02 0.37
C LEU A 134 14.61 -8.51 -1.05
N GLN A 135 15.64 -8.31 -1.89
CA GLN A 135 15.48 -7.80 -3.25
C GLN A 135 16.39 -8.57 -4.21
N GLY A 136 15.85 -8.96 -5.37
CA GLY A 136 16.54 -9.85 -6.30
C GLY A 136 16.76 -11.23 -5.69
N GLY A 137 15.71 -11.81 -5.09
CA GLY A 137 15.68 -13.18 -4.55
C GLY A 137 15.90 -14.26 -5.61
N ASN A 138 15.62 -15.51 -5.25
CA ASN A 138 15.41 -16.58 -6.22
C ASN A 138 13.91 -16.85 -6.42
N VAL A 139 13.10 -16.62 -5.39
CA VAL A 139 11.64 -16.80 -5.36
C VAL A 139 10.92 -15.46 -5.30
N TRP A 140 11.38 -14.52 -4.46
CA TRP A 140 10.83 -13.16 -4.39
C TRP A 140 11.70 -12.13 -5.10
N GLU A 141 11.10 -11.44 -6.07
CA GLU A 141 11.76 -10.32 -6.77
C GLU A 141 12.00 -9.15 -5.81
N LYS A 142 11.03 -8.92 -4.93
CA LYS A 142 11.14 -8.02 -3.79
C LYS A 142 10.16 -8.48 -2.70
N ALA A 143 10.65 -8.63 -1.49
CA ALA A 143 9.84 -8.83 -0.28
C ALA A 143 10.35 -7.88 0.79
N GLY A 144 9.44 -7.26 1.55
CA GLY A 144 9.85 -6.51 2.72
C GLY A 144 8.86 -6.68 3.86
N VAL A 145 9.40 -6.76 5.07
CA VAL A 145 8.66 -6.97 6.31
C VAL A 145 9.19 -5.93 7.31
N ASN A 146 8.40 -4.89 7.56
CA ASN A 146 8.82 -3.74 8.35
C ASN A 146 8.05 -3.71 9.67
N VAL A 147 8.78 -3.62 10.79
CA VAL A 147 8.23 -3.28 12.10
C VAL A 147 8.50 -1.81 12.38
N SER A 148 7.52 -1.11 12.93
CA SER A 148 7.66 0.26 13.44
C SER A 148 6.98 0.41 14.79
N VAL A 149 7.60 1.21 15.65
CA VAL A 149 7.11 1.58 16.97
C VAL A 149 7.33 3.08 17.08
N VAL A 150 6.26 3.87 16.97
CA VAL A 150 6.33 5.33 16.88
C VAL A 150 5.43 5.94 17.95
N TYR A 151 5.93 6.93 18.66
CA TYR A 151 5.15 7.75 19.58
C TYR A 151 5.52 9.21 19.42
N GLY A 152 4.64 10.08 19.87
CA GLY A 152 4.82 11.53 19.74
C GLY A 152 3.53 12.25 20.12
N SER A 153 3.28 13.39 19.48
CA SER A 153 2.05 14.16 19.68
C SER A 153 1.43 14.62 18.36
N MET A 154 0.10 14.62 18.28
CA MET A 154 -0.66 14.98 17.08
C MET A 154 -1.66 16.14 17.34
N PRO A 155 -2.07 16.89 16.30
CA PRO A 155 -3.13 17.90 16.45
C PRO A 155 -4.47 17.28 16.86
N PRO A 156 -5.32 17.97 17.65
CA PRO A 156 -6.64 17.47 18.04
C PRO A 156 -7.58 17.17 16.85
N GLU A 157 -7.37 17.81 15.70
CA GLU A 157 -8.06 17.50 14.44
C GLU A 157 -7.75 16.08 13.95
N ALA A 158 -6.50 15.62 14.07
CA ALA A 158 -6.11 14.26 13.69
C ALA A 158 -6.72 13.23 14.62
N TYR A 159 -6.75 13.51 15.93
CA TYR A 159 -7.43 12.68 16.91
C TYR A 159 -8.95 12.61 16.67
N ARG A 160 -9.62 13.71 16.30
CA ARG A 160 -11.05 13.69 15.90
C ARG A 160 -11.29 12.84 14.65
N ALA A 161 -10.40 12.93 13.66
CA ALA A 161 -10.50 12.13 12.45
C ALA A 161 -10.30 10.63 12.71
N ALA A 162 -9.51 10.26 13.71
CA ALA A 162 -9.24 8.88 14.10
C ALA A 162 -10.29 8.29 15.07
N THR A 163 -10.90 9.10 15.94
CA THR A 163 -11.85 8.62 16.97
C THR A 163 -13.32 8.93 16.68
N GLY A 164 -13.61 9.68 15.61
CA GLY A 164 -14.96 10.15 15.28
C GLY A 164 -15.57 11.13 16.30
N THR A 165 -14.83 11.57 17.32
CA THR A 165 -15.42 12.34 18.43
C THR A 165 -15.86 13.74 18.02
N THR A 166 -17.10 14.09 18.36
CA THR A 166 -17.72 15.39 18.05
C THR A 166 -17.54 16.44 19.15
N LYS A 167 -16.86 16.08 20.27
CA LYS A 167 -16.52 17.05 21.32
C LYS A 167 -15.63 18.16 20.73
N ASN A 168 -15.89 19.41 21.13
CA ASN A 168 -15.06 20.56 20.75
C ASN A 168 -13.70 20.47 21.47
N LEU A 169 -12.69 19.88 20.82
CA LEU A 169 -11.33 19.71 21.37
C LEU A 169 -10.48 21.01 21.33
N GLY A 170 -11.13 22.16 21.46
CA GLY A 170 -10.52 23.47 21.24
C GLY A 170 -10.12 23.75 19.78
N LYS A 171 -9.30 24.77 19.62
CA LYS A 171 -8.47 25.04 18.43
C LYS A 171 -7.01 24.95 18.90
N GLU A 172 -6.11 24.46 18.06
CA GLU A 172 -4.66 24.42 18.35
C GLU A 172 -4.12 25.83 18.67
N ASN A 173 -3.79 26.11 19.94
CA ASN A 173 -3.17 27.37 20.39
C ASN A 173 -1.66 27.23 20.66
N GLY A 174 -1.08 26.03 20.58
CA GLY A 174 0.35 25.80 20.74
C GLY A 174 0.73 24.33 20.93
N ALA A 175 2.00 24.08 21.27
CA ALA A 175 2.52 22.72 21.47
C ALA A 175 1.87 21.97 22.65
N GLN A 176 1.33 22.70 23.64
CA GLN A 176 0.55 22.14 24.75
C GLN A 176 -0.82 21.59 24.31
N ASP A 177 -1.32 21.98 23.13
CA ASP A 177 -2.61 21.54 22.61
C ASP A 177 -2.53 20.25 21.77
N ARG A 178 -1.47 19.45 21.89
CA ARG A 178 -1.27 18.23 21.08
C ARG A 178 -1.52 16.95 21.88
N VAL A 179 -2.28 16.03 21.29
CA VAL A 179 -2.65 14.74 21.89
C VAL A 179 -1.47 13.76 21.80
N PRO A 180 -0.96 13.20 22.92
CA PRO A 180 0.07 12.17 22.88
C PRO A 180 -0.48 10.86 22.29
N PHE A 181 0.34 10.16 21.52
CA PHE A 181 -0.04 8.89 20.89
C PHE A 181 1.11 7.87 20.84
N PHE A 182 0.74 6.61 20.71
CA PHE A 182 1.60 5.47 20.40
C PHE A 182 0.99 4.67 19.24
N ALA A 183 1.84 4.21 18.33
CA ALA A 183 1.48 3.32 17.24
C ALA A 183 2.58 2.27 17.04
N CYS A 184 2.21 1.00 17.08
CA CYS A 184 3.12 -0.12 16.83
C CYS A 184 2.53 -1.03 15.76
N GLY A 185 3.33 -1.55 14.84
CA GLY A 185 2.84 -2.49 13.85
C GLY A 185 3.91 -3.18 13.02
N ILE A 186 3.48 -4.29 12.40
CA ILE A 186 4.18 -4.97 11.30
C ILE A 186 3.43 -4.70 10.00
N SER A 187 4.16 -4.43 8.93
CA SER A 187 3.61 -4.26 7.59
C SER A 187 4.51 -4.93 6.57
N SER A 188 3.91 -5.64 5.62
CA SER A 188 4.63 -6.45 4.64
C SER A 188 4.01 -6.38 3.26
N VAL A 189 4.86 -6.40 2.24
CA VAL A 189 4.48 -6.71 0.86
C VAL A 189 5.51 -7.65 0.27
N MET A 190 5.02 -8.70 -0.40
CA MET A 190 5.85 -9.73 -1.01
C MET A 190 5.45 -9.90 -2.48
N HIS A 191 6.43 -9.75 -3.39
CA HIS A 191 6.26 -9.87 -4.84
C HIS A 191 7.12 -11.03 -5.38
N PRO A 192 6.53 -12.22 -5.60
CA PRO A 192 7.22 -13.32 -6.25
C PRO A 192 7.72 -12.99 -7.66
N HIS A 193 8.78 -13.67 -8.08
CA HIS A 193 9.27 -13.65 -9.46
C HIS A 193 8.28 -14.32 -10.42
N ASN A 194 7.75 -15.49 -10.05
CA ASN A 194 6.87 -16.30 -10.90
C ASN A 194 5.48 -15.64 -11.02
N PRO A 195 4.89 -15.50 -12.23
CA PRO A 195 3.54 -14.95 -12.41
C PRO A 195 2.42 -15.77 -11.74
N PHE A 196 2.63 -17.08 -11.53
CA PHE A 196 1.65 -17.94 -10.86
C PHE A 196 1.72 -17.84 -9.33
N ALA A 197 2.86 -17.43 -8.76
CA ALA A 197 2.97 -17.15 -7.33
C ALA A 197 2.42 -15.75 -7.02
N PRO A 198 1.37 -15.62 -6.17
CA PRO A 198 0.67 -14.35 -5.97
C PRO A 198 1.49 -13.34 -5.16
N THR A 199 1.26 -12.04 -5.43
CA THR A 199 1.67 -10.99 -4.49
C THR A 199 0.79 -11.08 -3.24
N MET A 200 1.37 -10.88 -2.06
CA MET A 200 0.61 -10.83 -0.80
C MET A 200 1.02 -9.60 0.01
N HIS A 201 0.05 -8.99 0.68
CA HIS A 201 0.24 -7.92 1.64
C HIS A 201 -0.37 -8.32 2.99
N PHE A 202 0.27 -7.90 4.08
CA PHE A 202 -0.38 -7.85 5.38
C PHE A 202 0.05 -6.62 6.18
N ASN A 203 -0.82 -6.22 7.10
CA ASN A 203 -0.54 -5.22 8.11
C ASN A 203 -1.22 -5.63 9.41
N TYR A 204 -0.55 -5.49 10.55
CA TYR A 204 -1.18 -5.58 11.87
C TYR A 204 -0.61 -4.49 12.76
N ARG A 205 -1.49 -3.70 13.36
CA ARG A 205 -1.13 -2.52 14.15
C ARG A 205 -1.99 -2.39 15.39
N TYR A 206 -1.39 -1.84 16.42
CA TYR A 206 -2.04 -1.34 17.62
C TYR A 206 -1.78 0.16 17.72
N PHE A 207 -2.81 0.91 18.09
CA PHE A 207 -2.75 2.34 18.29
C PHE A 207 -3.40 2.69 19.63
N GLU A 208 -2.79 3.62 20.36
CA GLU A 208 -3.38 4.20 21.56
C GLU A 208 -3.00 5.68 21.75
N THR A 209 -3.76 6.36 22.61
CA THR A 209 -3.60 7.76 22.99
C THR A 209 -3.67 7.88 24.50
N GLU A 210 -2.93 8.83 25.06
CA GLU A 210 -2.90 9.07 26.51
C GLU A 210 -4.07 9.99 26.92
N GLU A 211 -4.47 9.95 28.20
CA GLU A 211 -5.46 10.91 28.71
C GLU A 211 -4.91 12.33 28.56
N TRP A 212 -5.68 13.20 27.92
CA TRP A 212 -5.22 14.54 27.55
C TRP A 212 -6.36 15.56 27.73
N ASN A 213 -6.13 16.59 28.53
CA ASN A 213 -7.10 17.66 28.81
C ASN A 213 -8.50 17.16 29.22
N GLY A 214 -8.58 16.07 30.01
CA GLY A 214 -9.83 15.45 30.46
C GLY A 214 -10.59 14.66 29.37
N ILE A 215 -9.94 14.40 28.23
CA ILE A 215 -10.38 13.45 27.22
C ILE A 215 -9.75 12.09 27.56
N PRO A 216 -10.55 11.05 27.86
CA PRO A 216 -10.02 9.72 28.17
C PRO A 216 -9.17 9.16 27.03
N SER A 217 -8.18 8.34 27.39
CA SER A 217 -7.40 7.54 26.45
C SER A 217 -8.31 6.73 25.51
N GLN A 218 -7.91 6.62 24.26
CA GLN A 218 -8.56 5.75 23.26
C GLN A 218 -7.52 4.80 22.67
N TRP A 219 -7.94 3.59 22.34
CA TRP A 219 -7.11 2.58 21.69
C TRP A 219 -7.94 1.77 20.69
N TRP A 220 -7.25 1.19 19.72
CA TRP A 220 -7.83 0.23 18.77
C TRP A 220 -6.75 -0.61 18.10
N PHE A 221 -7.16 -1.75 17.57
CA PHE A 221 -6.37 -2.54 16.64
C PHE A 221 -6.83 -2.27 15.20
N GLY A 222 -5.90 -2.47 14.27
CA GLY A 222 -6.20 -2.49 12.84
C GLY A 222 -5.30 -3.47 12.13
N GLY A 223 -5.70 -3.91 10.95
CA GLY A 223 -4.89 -4.83 10.17
C GLY A 223 -5.64 -5.51 9.05
N GLY A 224 -5.04 -6.58 8.56
CA GLY A 224 -5.55 -7.36 7.45
C GLY A 224 -4.45 -8.07 6.67
N THR A 225 -4.88 -8.99 5.82
CA THR A 225 -4.03 -9.72 4.87
C THR A 225 -4.84 -9.89 3.61
N ASP A 226 -4.24 -9.60 2.46
CA ASP A 226 -4.88 -9.75 1.16
C ASP A 226 -3.91 -10.34 0.13
N ILE A 227 -4.51 -11.04 -0.83
CA ILE A 227 -3.80 -11.77 -1.89
C ILE A 227 -4.10 -11.15 -3.26
N THR A 228 -3.04 -10.90 -4.02
CA THR A 228 -3.06 -10.28 -5.35
C THR A 228 -2.38 -11.22 -6.36
N PRO A 229 -3.11 -12.22 -6.88
CA PRO A 229 -2.62 -13.09 -7.95
C PRO A 229 -2.49 -12.34 -9.28
N SER A 230 -1.70 -12.92 -10.21
CA SER A 230 -1.79 -12.57 -11.65
C SER A 230 -2.62 -13.56 -12.46
N TYR A 231 -2.88 -14.75 -11.90
CA TYR A 231 -3.76 -15.78 -12.45
C TYR A 231 -4.59 -16.38 -11.32
N VAL A 232 -5.89 -16.59 -11.55
CA VAL A 232 -6.78 -17.21 -10.56
C VAL A 232 -6.45 -18.69 -10.44
N ASN A 233 -6.18 -19.13 -9.21
CA ASN A 233 -6.20 -20.53 -8.82
C ASN A 233 -7.21 -20.69 -7.69
N ALA A 234 -8.26 -21.48 -7.92
CA ALA A 234 -9.37 -21.62 -6.99
C ALA A 234 -8.98 -22.33 -5.69
N GLU A 235 -8.07 -23.30 -5.72
CA GLU A 235 -7.64 -24.02 -4.52
C GLU A 235 -6.68 -23.17 -3.67
N ASP A 236 -5.80 -22.37 -4.29
CA ASP A 236 -4.94 -21.41 -3.57
C ASP A 236 -5.77 -20.36 -2.84
N LEU A 237 -6.77 -19.79 -3.52
CA LEU A 237 -7.65 -18.78 -2.95
C LEU A 237 -8.52 -19.36 -1.83
N LYS A 238 -9.01 -20.60 -2.00
CA LYS A 238 -9.71 -21.33 -0.95
C LYS A 238 -8.83 -21.67 0.26
N HIS A 239 -7.57 -22.04 0.05
CA HIS A 239 -6.58 -22.24 1.12
C HIS A 239 -6.32 -20.94 1.89
N PHE A 240 -6.02 -19.86 1.18
CA PHE A 240 -5.75 -18.55 1.77
C PHE A 240 -6.96 -17.99 2.54
N HIS A 241 -8.13 -17.95 1.91
CA HIS A 241 -9.36 -17.46 2.55
C HIS A 241 -9.81 -18.39 3.69
N GLY A 242 -9.74 -19.71 3.51
CA GLY A 242 -10.08 -20.69 4.54
C GLY A 242 -9.21 -20.59 5.79
N SER A 243 -7.91 -20.30 5.62
CA SER A 243 -6.99 -20.05 6.73
C SER A 243 -7.43 -18.86 7.58
N TYR A 244 -7.73 -17.71 6.96
CA TYR A 244 -8.18 -16.53 7.69
C TYR A 244 -9.62 -16.63 8.20
N LYS A 245 -10.50 -17.37 7.51
CA LYS A 245 -11.84 -17.71 8.00
C LYS A 245 -11.77 -18.48 9.31
N ALA A 246 -10.95 -19.53 9.37
CA ALA A 246 -10.76 -20.32 10.60
C ALA A 246 -10.19 -19.47 11.76
N VAL A 247 -9.29 -18.53 11.48
CA VAL A 247 -8.80 -17.58 12.50
C VAL A 247 -9.91 -16.64 12.96
N CYS A 248 -10.70 -16.06 12.04
CA CYS A 248 -11.83 -15.22 12.40
C CYS A 248 -12.87 -15.98 13.24
N GLU A 249 -13.37 -17.12 12.76
CA GLU A 249 -14.41 -17.91 13.42
C GLU A 249 -13.99 -18.45 14.81
N LYS A 250 -12.68 -18.65 15.05
CA LYS A 250 -12.14 -18.98 16.38
C LYS A 250 -12.36 -17.86 17.41
N HIS A 251 -12.32 -16.60 16.99
CA HIS A 251 -12.38 -15.43 17.87
C HIS A 251 -13.76 -14.78 17.89
N ASP A 252 -14.44 -14.68 16.74
CA ASP A 252 -15.83 -14.26 16.61
C ASP A 252 -16.42 -14.72 15.25
N PRO A 253 -17.56 -15.44 15.22
CA PRO A 253 -18.17 -15.86 13.95
C PRO A 253 -18.60 -14.70 13.04
N GLU A 254 -18.81 -13.48 13.56
CA GLU A 254 -19.11 -12.31 12.73
C GLU A 254 -17.87 -11.69 12.07
N TYR A 255 -16.66 -11.98 12.55
CA TYR A 255 -15.43 -11.38 12.02
C TYR A 255 -15.15 -11.76 10.57
N TRP A 256 -15.37 -13.01 10.16
CA TRP A 256 -15.14 -13.42 8.77
C TRP A 256 -15.99 -12.62 7.76
N PRO A 257 -17.35 -12.67 7.81
CA PRO A 257 -18.17 -11.94 6.85
C PRO A 257 -17.96 -10.42 6.91
N LYS A 258 -17.70 -9.86 8.10
CA LYS A 258 -17.39 -8.43 8.29
C LYS A 258 -16.07 -8.03 7.62
N PHE A 259 -14.98 -8.71 7.95
CA PHE A 259 -13.63 -8.31 7.52
C PHE A 259 -13.31 -8.75 6.09
N LYS A 260 -13.90 -9.85 5.59
CA LYS A 260 -13.82 -10.22 4.17
C LYS A 260 -14.49 -9.17 3.29
N LYS A 261 -15.72 -8.79 3.61
CA LYS A 261 -16.44 -7.75 2.87
C LYS A 261 -15.70 -6.40 2.95
N TRP A 262 -15.16 -6.04 4.10
CA TRP A 262 -14.38 -4.80 4.25
C TRP A 262 -13.11 -4.82 3.39
N CYS A 263 -12.45 -5.98 3.25
CA CYS A 263 -11.31 -6.15 2.34
C CYS A 263 -11.71 -5.87 0.87
N ASP A 264 -12.83 -6.45 0.41
CA ASP A 264 -13.36 -6.28 -0.94
C ASP A 264 -13.79 -4.82 -1.25
N ASP A 265 -14.22 -4.08 -0.22
CA ASP A 265 -14.61 -2.67 -0.30
C ASP A 265 -13.42 -1.70 -0.18
N TYR A 266 -12.35 -2.08 0.55
CA TYR A 266 -11.19 -1.21 0.81
C TYR A 266 -10.23 -1.16 -0.38
N PHE A 267 -9.86 -2.32 -0.94
CA PHE A 267 -8.82 -2.42 -1.97
C PHE A 267 -9.31 -2.10 -3.40
N VAL A 268 -10.18 -1.09 -3.53
CA VAL A 268 -10.86 -0.70 -4.79
C VAL A 268 -10.11 0.42 -5.54
N ILE A 269 -9.73 0.14 -6.78
CA ILE A 269 -9.12 1.10 -7.72
C ILE A 269 -10.24 1.83 -8.47
N LYS A 270 -10.77 2.90 -7.87
CA LYS A 270 -12.00 3.58 -8.34
C LYS A 270 -11.92 4.06 -9.79
N HIS A 271 -10.75 4.51 -10.25
CA HIS A 271 -10.55 4.95 -11.64
C HIS A 271 -10.40 3.80 -12.67
N ARG A 272 -10.43 2.54 -12.23
CA ARG A 272 -10.46 1.33 -13.06
C ARG A 272 -11.82 0.64 -12.98
N ASN A 273 -12.92 1.40 -13.07
CA ASN A 273 -14.29 0.89 -12.95
C ASN A 273 -14.57 0.12 -11.65
N ASN A 274 -13.92 0.50 -10.55
CA ASN A 274 -13.95 -0.21 -9.26
C ASN A 274 -13.37 -1.66 -9.30
N GLU A 275 -12.43 -1.92 -10.21
CA GLU A 275 -11.53 -3.09 -10.13
C GLU A 275 -10.83 -3.13 -8.75
N ARG A 276 -10.85 -4.28 -8.07
CA ARG A 276 -10.11 -4.51 -6.82
C ARG A 276 -8.65 -4.82 -7.16
N ARG A 277 -7.74 -4.49 -6.24
CA ARG A 277 -6.29 -4.74 -6.38
C ARG A 277 -5.98 -6.21 -6.64
N GLY A 278 -6.68 -7.10 -5.94
CA GLY A 278 -6.53 -8.56 -5.97
C GLY A 278 -7.82 -9.27 -5.57
N CYS A 279 -7.70 -10.47 -5.02
CA CYS A 279 -8.81 -11.37 -4.67
C CYS A 279 -9.20 -11.33 -3.18
N GLY A 280 -8.95 -10.20 -2.51
CA GLY A 280 -9.37 -9.96 -1.13
C GLY A 280 -8.60 -10.78 -0.09
N GLY A 281 -9.26 -11.02 1.05
CA GLY A 281 -8.68 -11.57 2.28
C GLY A 281 -9.45 -11.02 3.47
N ILE A 282 -8.78 -10.55 4.51
CA ILE A 282 -9.42 -9.82 5.64
C ILE A 282 -8.89 -8.39 5.78
N PHE A 283 -9.75 -7.45 6.14
CA PHE A 283 -9.38 -6.09 6.52
C PHE A 283 -10.21 -5.60 7.72
N PHE A 284 -9.55 -4.97 8.68
CA PHE A 284 -10.17 -4.33 9.82
C PHE A 284 -9.43 -3.04 10.23
N ASP A 285 -10.18 -2.08 10.75
CA ASP A 285 -9.68 -0.84 11.31
C ASP A 285 -10.56 -0.48 12.50
N ASP A 286 -10.08 0.41 13.38
CA ASP A 286 -10.85 0.91 14.54
C ASP A 286 -11.46 -0.22 15.42
N LEU A 287 -10.79 -1.38 15.52
CA LEU A 287 -11.29 -2.56 16.21
C LEU A 287 -11.03 -2.46 17.72
N ASN A 288 -12.09 -2.18 18.48
CA ASN A 288 -12.12 -2.08 19.94
C ASN A 288 -13.48 -2.51 20.54
N ASP A 289 -14.14 -3.49 19.92
CA ASP A 289 -15.48 -4.01 20.28
C ASP A 289 -15.48 -5.06 21.41
N LYS A 290 -14.30 -5.44 21.90
CA LYS A 290 -14.03 -6.34 23.05
C LYS A 290 -12.89 -5.75 23.90
N ASP A 291 -12.43 -6.45 24.93
CA ASP A 291 -11.24 -6.03 25.67
C ASP A 291 -9.95 -6.15 24.82
N ALA A 292 -8.91 -5.44 25.23
CA ALA A 292 -7.68 -5.34 24.45
C ALA A 292 -6.88 -6.65 24.38
N ASP A 293 -6.91 -7.51 25.41
CA ASP A 293 -6.17 -8.78 25.42
C ASP A 293 -6.87 -9.83 24.53
N THR A 294 -8.21 -9.81 24.45
CA THR A 294 -8.97 -10.60 23.48
C THR A 294 -8.65 -10.20 22.03
N ILE A 295 -8.68 -8.89 21.70
CA ILE A 295 -8.39 -8.43 20.33
C ILE A 295 -6.90 -8.61 19.98
N PHE A 296 -6.01 -8.45 20.97
CA PHE A 296 -4.60 -8.80 20.82
C PHE A 296 -4.41 -10.27 20.44
N SER A 297 -5.12 -11.19 21.11
CA SER A 297 -5.06 -12.62 20.81
C SER A 297 -5.53 -12.93 19.38
N PHE A 298 -6.58 -12.26 18.89
CA PHE A 298 -7.00 -12.32 17.48
C PHE A 298 -5.88 -11.82 16.55
N SER A 299 -5.32 -10.64 16.81
CA SER A 299 -4.22 -10.08 16.00
C SER A 299 -2.98 -10.97 15.97
N GLN A 300 -2.62 -11.62 17.09
CA GLN A 300 -1.51 -12.58 17.15
C GLN A 300 -1.77 -13.83 16.31
N ASP A 301 -2.99 -14.37 16.31
CA ASP A 301 -3.32 -15.54 15.49
C ASP A 301 -3.37 -15.19 14.00
N CYS A 302 -3.83 -13.98 13.64
CA CYS A 302 -3.71 -13.48 12.27
C CYS A 302 -2.24 -13.34 11.82
N GLN A 303 -1.35 -12.85 12.70
CA GLN A 303 0.09 -12.77 12.44
C GLN A 303 0.72 -14.15 12.19
N LYS A 304 0.39 -15.16 13.01
CA LYS A 304 0.88 -16.54 12.84
C LYS A 304 0.40 -17.16 11.52
N ALA A 305 -0.86 -16.92 11.15
CA ALA A 305 -1.47 -17.47 9.94
C ALA A 305 -0.84 -16.97 8.63
N VAL A 306 0.01 -15.93 8.63
CA VAL A 306 0.70 -15.44 7.42
C VAL A 306 1.52 -16.55 6.77
N VAL A 307 2.32 -17.29 7.53
CA VAL A 307 3.21 -18.33 6.98
C VAL A 307 2.38 -19.46 6.37
N ASP A 308 1.43 -20.00 7.14
CA ASP A 308 0.63 -21.15 6.75
C ASP A 308 -0.35 -20.85 5.61
N SER A 309 -0.88 -19.62 5.52
CA SER A 309 -1.82 -19.23 4.44
C SER A 309 -1.12 -18.90 3.12
N TYR A 310 0.14 -18.44 3.14
CA TYR A 310 0.82 -17.92 1.94
C TYR A 310 1.96 -18.80 1.43
N LEU A 311 2.84 -19.33 2.31
CA LEU A 311 4.02 -20.05 1.86
C LEU A 311 3.71 -21.39 1.14
N PRO A 312 2.67 -22.17 1.49
CA PRO A 312 2.30 -23.35 0.70
C PRO A 312 1.96 -23.02 -0.76
N ILE A 313 1.27 -21.89 -1.00
CA ILE A 313 0.92 -21.41 -2.34
C ILE A 313 2.19 -21.04 -3.12
N VAL A 314 3.11 -20.29 -2.49
CA VAL A 314 4.39 -19.93 -3.14
C VAL A 314 5.25 -21.17 -3.40
N ALA A 315 5.30 -22.13 -2.47
CA ALA A 315 6.03 -23.38 -2.64
C ALA A 315 5.53 -24.22 -3.83
N GLN A 316 4.21 -24.23 -4.05
CA GLN A 316 3.57 -24.90 -5.19
C GLN A 316 3.91 -24.21 -6.53
N HIS A 317 3.90 -22.88 -6.57
CA HIS A 317 3.95 -22.11 -7.82
C HIS A 317 5.29 -21.44 -8.16
N LYS A 318 6.30 -21.48 -7.28
CA LYS A 318 7.59 -20.81 -7.51
C LYS A 318 8.35 -21.33 -8.74
N ASP A 319 8.26 -22.63 -9.02
CA ASP A 319 9.02 -23.30 -10.09
C ASP A 319 8.20 -23.52 -11.38
N ASP A 320 6.96 -23.01 -11.45
CA ASP A 320 6.09 -23.19 -12.60
C ASP A 320 6.65 -22.54 -13.87
N LYS A 321 6.52 -23.23 -15.00
CA LYS A 321 6.92 -22.70 -16.31
C LYS A 321 5.93 -21.66 -16.79
N PHE A 322 6.41 -20.46 -17.06
CA PHE A 322 5.62 -19.36 -17.61
C PHE A 322 6.17 -18.87 -18.97
N THR A 323 5.34 -18.16 -19.74
CA THR A 323 5.74 -17.48 -20.98
C THR A 323 6.00 -15.99 -20.75
N GLU A 324 6.65 -15.33 -21.70
CA GLU A 324 6.90 -13.88 -21.63
C GLU A 324 5.60 -13.07 -21.62
N GLU A 325 4.53 -13.54 -22.27
CA GLU A 325 3.20 -12.94 -22.20
C GLU A 325 2.62 -13.01 -20.78
N GLN A 326 2.82 -14.12 -20.08
CA GLN A 326 2.35 -14.29 -18.71
C GLN A 326 3.17 -13.45 -17.72
N LYS A 327 4.48 -13.34 -17.95
CA LYS A 327 5.35 -12.41 -17.20
C LYS A 327 4.96 -10.96 -17.48
N HIS A 328 4.61 -10.61 -18.72
CA HIS A 328 4.10 -9.31 -19.12
C HIS A 328 2.78 -8.98 -18.41
N TRP A 329 1.82 -9.92 -18.37
CA TRP A 329 0.58 -9.74 -17.62
C TRP A 329 0.82 -9.45 -16.13
N GLN A 330 1.73 -10.19 -15.48
CA GLN A 330 2.15 -9.90 -14.10
C GLN A 330 2.66 -8.46 -13.93
N GLN A 331 3.42 -7.91 -14.89
CA GLN A 331 3.87 -6.52 -14.83
C GLN A 331 2.71 -5.51 -14.94
N MET A 332 1.69 -5.82 -15.74
CA MET A 332 0.47 -5.01 -15.85
C MET A 332 -0.40 -5.09 -14.57
N ARG A 333 -0.51 -6.27 -13.95
CA ARG A 333 -1.15 -6.45 -12.63
C ARG A 333 -0.40 -5.70 -11.52
N ARG A 334 0.93 -5.72 -11.53
CA ARG A 334 1.76 -4.90 -10.65
C ARG A 334 1.58 -3.39 -10.89
N GLY A 335 1.29 -2.97 -12.12
CA GLY A 335 0.87 -1.60 -12.42
C GLY A 335 -0.38 -1.18 -11.65
N ARG A 336 -1.40 -2.06 -11.53
CA ARG A 336 -2.59 -1.85 -10.68
C ARG A 336 -2.25 -1.77 -9.19
N TYR A 337 -1.29 -2.58 -8.74
CA TYR A 337 -0.81 -2.55 -7.35
C TYR A 337 -0.18 -1.18 -7.01
N VAL A 338 0.66 -0.65 -7.89
CA VAL A 338 1.25 0.70 -7.77
C VAL A 338 0.18 1.80 -7.84
N GLU A 339 -0.78 1.69 -8.77
CA GLU A 339 -1.93 2.62 -8.86
C GLU A 339 -2.71 2.70 -7.54
N PHE A 340 -2.98 1.56 -6.90
CA PHE A 340 -3.67 1.55 -5.59
C PHE A 340 -2.83 2.23 -4.51
N ASN A 341 -1.58 1.80 -4.32
CA ASN A 341 -0.74 2.27 -3.22
C ASN A 341 -0.45 3.79 -3.30
N LEU A 342 -0.26 4.33 -4.51
CA LEU A 342 0.07 5.75 -4.69
C LEU A 342 -1.15 6.69 -4.74
N VAL A 343 -2.35 6.19 -5.04
CA VAL A 343 -3.56 7.03 -5.23
C VAL A 343 -4.59 6.85 -4.12
N TYR A 344 -4.74 5.65 -3.56
CA TYR A 344 -5.85 5.31 -2.66
C TYR A 344 -5.44 4.83 -1.27
N ASP A 345 -4.27 4.20 -1.12
CA ASP A 345 -3.88 3.68 0.19
C ASP A 345 -3.67 4.80 1.22
N ARG A 346 -4.44 4.72 2.31
CA ARG A 346 -4.37 5.66 3.43
C ARG A 346 -3.01 5.59 4.12
N GLY A 347 -2.43 4.40 4.29
CA GLY A 347 -1.16 4.21 5.00
C GLY A 347 0.00 4.91 4.29
N THR A 348 0.19 4.58 3.00
CA THR A 348 1.17 5.20 2.11
C THR A 348 0.98 6.72 2.03
N THR A 349 -0.25 7.17 1.78
CA THR A 349 -0.57 8.61 1.68
C THR A 349 -0.28 9.36 2.99
N PHE A 350 -0.58 8.77 4.14
CA PHE A 350 -0.32 9.36 5.46
C PHE A 350 1.19 9.43 5.75
N GLY A 351 1.92 8.33 5.55
CA GLY A 351 3.36 8.26 5.79
C GLY A 351 4.14 9.28 4.95
N LEU A 352 3.84 9.38 3.65
CA LEU A 352 4.48 10.34 2.74
C LEU A 352 4.18 11.80 3.10
N LYS A 353 2.97 12.10 3.62
CA LYS A 353 2.57 13.46 4.01
C LYS A 353 3.06 13.89 5.40
N THR A 354 3.33 12.94 6.30
CA THR A 354 3.74 13.23 7.67
C THR A 354 5.25 13.21 7.88
N GLY A 355 6.02 12.67 6.93
CA GLY A 355 7.48 12.49 7.10
C GLY A 355 7.82 11.17 7.80
N GLY A 356 7.09 10.10 7.48
CA GLY A 356 7.55 8.73 7.74
C GLY A 356 8.78 8.38 6.88
N ARG A 357 9.51 7.33 7.26
CA ARG A 357 10.72 6.89 6.54
C ARG A 357 10.37 6.44 5.13
N ILE A 358 10.75 7.23 4.13
CA ILE A 358 10.27 7.09 2.75
C ILE A 358 10.57 5.70 2.17
N GLU A 359 11.79 5.19 2.34
CA GLU A 359 12.18 3.86 1.85
C GLU A 359 11.38 2.72 2.52
N SER A 360 11.02 2.86 3.80
CA SER A 360 10.18 1.88 4.50
C SER A 360 8.71 1.92 4.06
N ILE A 361 8.24 3.05 3.53
CA ILE A 361 6.88 3.21 2.98
C ILE A 361 6.84 2.67 1.53
N LEU A 362 7.81 3.06 0.70
CA LEU A 362 7.91 2.67 -0.70
C LEU A 362 8.51 1.27 -0.91
N MET A 363 8.91 0.58 0.16
CA MET A 363 9.14 -0.87 0.20
C MET A 363 7.99 -1.63 -0.50
N SER A 364 6.74 -1.17 -0.30
CA SER A 364 5.51 -1.74 -0.85
C SER A 364 5.40 -1.71 -2.38
N LEU A 365 6.27 -1.01 -3.10
CA LEU A 365 6.27 -1.00 -4.56
C LEU A 365 7.11 -2.15 -5.12
N PRO A 366 6.66 -2.86 -6.18
CA PRO A 366 7.43 -3.92 -6.83
C PRO A 366 8.69 -3.37 -7.50
N LEU A 367 9.69 -4.24 -7.73
CA LEU A 367 10.94 -3.84 -8.40
C LEU A 367 10.69 -3.43 -9.87
N THR A 368 9.74 -4.10 -10.54
CA THR A 368 9.26 -3.77 -11.88
C THR A 368 7.74 -3.77 -11.97
N SER A 369 7.19 -2.92 -12.84
CA SER A 369 5.77 -2.84 -13.20
C SER A 369 5.63 -2.21 -14.60
N ARG A 370 4.46 -2.32 -15.23
CA ARG A 370 4.22 -1.82 -16.60
C ARG A 370 2.85 -1.18 -16.73
N TRP A 371 2.76 -0.23 -17.66
CA TRP A 371 1.53 0.39 -18.13
C TRP A 371 1.52 0.41 -19.64
N GLU A 372 0.44 -0.10 -20.22
CA GLU A 372 0.18 -0.09 -21.65
C GLU A 372 -1.17 0.55 -21.96
N TYR A 373 -1.28 1.13 -23.15
CA TYR A 373 -2.47 1.85 -23.57
C TYR A 373 -3.58 0.88 -24.01
N ASN A 374 -4.71 0.93 -23.31
CA ASN A 374 -5.95 0.22 -23.67
C ASN A 374 -5.81 -1.31 -23.89
N VAL A 375 -4.92 -1.97 -23.15
CA VAL A 375 -4.86 -3.45 -23.13
C VAL A 375 -6.16 -4.01 -22.55
N GLN A 376 -6.78 -4.92 -23.31
CA GLN A 376 -7.92 -5.73 -22.89
C GLN A 376 -7.52 -7.20 -23.09
N PRO A 377 -7.67 -8.08 -22.08
CA PRO A 377 -7.38 -9.50 -22.26
C PRO A 377 -8.43 -10.16 -23.18
N GLU A 378 -8.03 -11.27 -23.81
CA GLU A 378 -8.93 -12.03 -24.70
C GLU A 378 -10.10 -12.64 -23.90
N ALA A 379 -11.30 -12.63 -24.46
CA ALA A 379 -12.48 -13.17 -23.78
C ALA A 379 -12.32 -14.68 -23.53
N GLY A 380 -12.47 -15.11 -22.26
CA GLY A 380 -12.26 -16.50 -21.86
C GLY A 380 -10.79 -16.87 -21.57
N SER A 381 -9.85 -15.93 -21.66
CA SER A 381 -8.47 -16.13 -21.21
C SER A 381 -8.35 -16.16 -19.68
N PRO A 382 -7.30 -16.78 -19.11
CA PRO A 382 -7.00 -16.71 -17.67
C PRO A 382 -6.80 -15.28 -17.15
N GLU A 383 -6.29 -14.37 -18.00
CA GLU A 383 -6.17 -12.94 -17.72
C GLU A 383 -7.54 -12.27 -17.56
N ALA A 384 -8.52 -12.64 -18.39
CA ALA A 384 -9.89 -12.16 -18.28
C ALA A 384 -10.61 -12.71 -17.04
N ASP A 385 -10.35 -13.97 -16.64
CA ASP A 385 -10.91 -14.53 -15.39
C ASP A 385 -10.42 -13.77 -14.15
N LEU A 386 -9.14 -13.37 -14.10
CA LEU A 386 -8.67 -12.49 -13.02
C LEU A 386 -9.36 -11.13 -13.04
N LEU A 387 -9.56 -10.51 -14.21
CA LEU A 387 -10.28 -9.23 -14.27
C LEU A 387 -11.72 -9.35 -13.79
N ASP A 388 -12.42 -10.44 -14.13
CA ASP A 388 -13.77 -10.68 -13.59
C ASP A 388 -13.72 -10.87 -12.07
N ALA A 389 -12.82 -11.71 -11.54
CA ALA A 389 -12.66 -11.89 -10.08
C ALA A 389 -12.35 -10.57 -9.34
N CYS A 390 -11.63 -9.65 -9.99
CA CYS A 390 -11.33 -8.31 -9.46
C CYS A 390 -12.47 -7.30 -9.66
N LEU A 391 -13.41 -7.48 -10.59
CA LEU A 391 -14.58 -6.61 -10.77
C LEU A 391 -15.80 -7.10 -9.97
N SER A 392 -15.90 -8.42 -9.83
CA SER A 392 -16.98 -9.20 -9.22
C SER A 392 -16.39 -10.08 -8.11
N PRO A 393 -16.17 -9.56 -6.89
CA PRO A 393 -15.60 -10.33 -5.79
C PRO A 393 -16.37 -11.62 -5.54
N ARG A 394 -15.64 -12.74 -5.49
CA ARG A 394 -16.18 -14.09 -5.31
C ARG A 394 -16.09 -14.50 -3.83
N GLU A 395 -16.83 -15.54 -3.46
CA GLU A 395 -16.62 -16.24 -2.18
C GLU A 395 -15.71 -17.44 -2.40
N TRP A 396 -14.68 -17.57 -1.56
CA TRP A 396 -13.64 -18.60 -1.72
C TRP A 396 -13.62 -19.64 -0.59
N ALA A 397 -14.28 -19.38 0.56
CA ALA A 397 -14.26 -20.24 1.75
C ALA A 397 -15.53 -20.19 2.59
#